data_AF-A0A6P0KA44-F1
#
_entry.id   AF-A0A6P0KA44-F1
#
_cell.length_a   1.000
_cell.length_b   1.000
_cell.length_c   1.000
_cell.angle_alpha   90.00
_cell.angle_beta   90.00
_cell.angle_gamma   90.00
#
_symmetry.space_group_name_H-M   'P 1'
#
loop_
_entity.id
_entity.type
_entity.pdbx_description
1 polymer ?
#
loop_
_entity_poly.entity_id
_entity_poly.type
_entity_poly.pdbx_seq_one_letter_code
_entity_poly.pdbx_strand_id
1 'polypeptide(L)'
;MKLLWGRSGFRCAVCKIELTANGPEDTIGEMAHIVAKSTNGPRGTNHLTSQERDQYSNLILLCPTCHRKIDKEPIIEWTVEKLREMKREHETWISQQLSLSSNSNQIDGSRFIESRQQEWREFTQNRAWIIFSLTPLTISNDSIDPTAPEIRRLVNSLQYMDCEKYQASIQKNYTRSNEHGLINEYQVGSKSRPDYRIQISWNGHCEFMVGIEKYINKRNKSLLYRDFVKFFESQIGGLKYVWNQGLPYKSMLATMTMTGTKKISLLSGNRDPIFGAEHGYPVQSDILEYRQVINKNDDNESLLELFTRRFVNYFGFDNSESFRDENGKFNRPIRFVN
;
A
#
# COMPACT_ATOMS: atom_id res chain seq x y z
N MET A 1 -15.31 20.77 -10.94
CA MET A 1 -14.09 21.61 -10.94
C MET A 1 -12.81 20.77 -11.07
N LYS A 2 -12.40 19.98 -10.05
CA LYS A 2 -11.19 19.11 -10.09
C LYS A 2 -11.11 18.19 -11.33
N LEU A 3 -12.27 17.65 -11.73
CA LEU A 3 -12.39 16.76 -12.89
C LEU A 3 -11.97 17.42 -14.22
N LEU A 4 -12.32 18.71 -14.42
CA LEU A 4 -11.99 19.43 -15.65
C LEU A 4 -10.49 19.65 -15.79
N TRP A 5 -9.84 20.08 -14.71
CA TRP A 5 -8.40 20.26 -14.64
C TRP A 5 -7.64 18.97 -14.87
N GLY A 6 -8.07 17.87 -14.23
CA GLY A 6 -7.46 16.55 -14.41
C GLY A 6 -7.60 16.03 -15.84
N ARG A 7 -8.78 16.12 -16.45
CA ARG A 7 -9.00 15.63 -17.83
C ARG A 7 -8.38 16.51 -18.92
N SER A 8 -8.19 17.80 -18.64
CA SER A 8 -7.47 18.71 -19.54
C SER A 8 -5.95 18.65 -19.33
N GLY A 9 -5.45 17.88 -18.36
CA GLY A 9 -4.03 17.73 -18.07
C GLY A 9 -3.31 19.06 -17.85
N PHE A 10 -3.98 20.01 -17.17
CA PHE A 10 -3.49 21.37 -16.91
C PHE A 10 -3.07 22.15 -18.17
N ARG A 11 -3.65 21.82 -19.34
CA ARG A 11 -3.36 22.48 -20.61
C ARG A 11 -4.60 23.17 -21.18
N CYS A 12 -4.36 24.23 -21.93
CA CYS A 12 -5.43 24.90 -22.68
C CYS A 12 -6.02 23.96 -23.73
N ALA A 13 -7.35 23.82 -23.79
CA ALA A 13 -8.00 22.95 -24.76
C ALA A 13 -7.77 23.37 -26.22
N VAL A 14 -7.42 24.64 -26.46
CA VAL A 14 -7.15 25.18 -27.80
C VAL A 14 -5.65 25.07 -28.14
N CYS A 15 -4.81 25.85 -27.44
CA CYS A 15 -3.39 26.00 -27.82
C CYS A 15 -2.44 25.05 -27.07
N LYS A 16 -2.95 24.20 -26.17
CA LYS A 16 -2.20 23.20 -25.39
C LYS A 16 -1.08 23.76 -24.49
N ILE A 17 -0.98 25.08 -24.33
CA ILE A 17 -0.06 25.71 -23.37
C ILE A 17 -0.36 25.23 -21.95
N GLU A 18 0.69 25.07 -21.16
CA GLU A 18 0.58 24.75 -19.74
C GLU A 18 -0.04 25.91 -18.96
N LEU A 19 -0.99 25.60 -18.07
CA LEU A 19 -1.77 26.58 -17.31
C LEU A 19 -1.30 26.73 -15.85
N THR A 20 -0.17 26.10 -15.52
CA THR A 20 0.46 26.05 -14.18
C THR A 20 1.90 26.57 -14.18
N ALA A 21 2.34 27.24 -15.24
CA ALA A 21 3.75 27.58 -15.46
C ALA A 21 4.35 28.59 -14.44
N ASN A 22 3.53 29.24 -13.60
CA ASN A 22 3.96 30.29 -12.67
C ASN A 22 4.20 29.82 -11.22
N GLY A 23 4.18 28.51 -10.94
CA GLY A 23 4.49 27.96 -9.63
C GLY A 23 3.33 27.21 -8.96
N PRO A 24 3.54 26.68 -7.74
CA PRO A 24 2.65 25.69 -7.12
C PRO A 24 1.26 26.22 -6.72
N GLU A 25 1.04 27.53 -6.65
CA GLU A 25 -0.21 28.13 -6.18
C GLU A 25 -0.97 28.95 -7.24
N ASP A 26 -0.37 29.22 -8.40
CA ASP A 26 -0.95 30.09 -9.43
C ASP A 26 -1.35 29.32 -10.69
N THR A 27 -2.65 29.10 -10.86
CA THR A 27 -3.20 28.61 -12.12
C THR A 27 -3.63 29.78 -13.00
N ILE A 28 -3.05 29.91 -14.20
CA ILE A 28 -3.46 30.93 -15.17
C ILE A 28 -4.67 30.50 -16.03
N GLY A 29 -5.13 29.25 -15.86
CA GLY A 29 -6.24 28.70 -16.62
C GLY A 29 -7.61 29.13 -16.13
N GLU A 30 -8.54 29.31 -17.06
CA GLU A 30 -9.92 29.72 -16.81
C GLU A 30 -10.88 28.60 -17.21
N MET A 31 -11.87 28.34 -16.36
CA MET A 31 -12.94 27.39 -16.64
C MET A 31 -14.07 28.13 -17.34
N ALA A 32 -14.00 28.14 -18.66
CA ALA A 32 -14.94 28.86 -19.50
C ALA A 32 -16.22 28.04 -19.68
N HIS A 33 -17.35 28.74 -19.67
CA HIS A 33 -18.64 28.17 -20.04
C HIS A 33 -18.75 28.08 -21.57
N ILE A 34 -19.06 26.89 -22.10
CA ILE A 34 -19.37 26.71 -23.51
C ILE A 34 -20.66 27.48 -23.87
N VAL A 35 -21.71 27.28 -23.07
CA VAL A 35 -22.91 28.12 -23.05
C VAL A 35 -22.84 29.05 -21.86
N ALA A 36 -22.76 30.36 -22.09
CA ALA A 36 -22.56 31.37 -21.03
C ALA A 36 -23.61 31.27 -19.93
N LYS A 37 -23.26 31.65 -18.70
CA LYS A 37 -24.20 31.62 -17.55
C LYS A 37 -25.39 32.57 -17.72
N SER A 38 -25.17 33.73 -18.34
CA SER A 38 -26.20 34.73 -18.64
C SER A 38 -26.80 34.51 -20.04
N THR A 39 -28.10 34.78 -20.19
CA THR A 39 -28.79 34.78 -21.50
C THR A 39 -28.25 35.84 -22.47
N ASN A 40 -27.72 36.94 -21.93
CA ASN A 40 -27.07 38.00 -22.71
C ASN A 40 -25.59 37.69 -23.03
N GLY A 41 -25.05 36.60 -22.49
CA GLY A 41 -23.67 36.18 -22.74
C GLY A 41 -23.52 35.38 -24.04
N PRO A 42 -22.27 35.07 -24.44
CA PRO A 42 -21.99 34.25 -25.62
C PRO A 42 -22.75 32.91 -25.60
N ARG A 43 -23.49 32.62 -26.67
CA ARG A 43 -24.34 31.41 -26.79
C ARG A 43 -25.40 31.28 -25.68
N GLY A 44 -25.70 32.37 -24.96
CA GLY A 44 -26.57 32.39 -23.78
C GLY A 44 -28.03 32.03 -24.06
N THR A 45 -28.48 32.19 -25.31
CA THR A 45 -29.83 31.85 -25.79
C THR A 45 -30.07 30.34 -25.96
N ASN A 46 -29.06 29.50 -25.73
CA ASN A 46 -29.20 28.04 -25.76
C ASN A 46 -30.18 27.55 -24.67
N HIS A 47 -30.88 26.44 -24.95
CA HIS A 47 -31.93 25.88 -24.10
C HIS A 47 -31.45 25.26 -22.76
N LEU A 48 -30.14 25.27 -22.48
CA LEU A 48 -29.63 24.79 -21.19
C LEU A 48 -30.25 25.57 -20.02
N THR A 49 -30.73 24.82 -19.04
CA THR A 49 -31.19 25.32 -17.74
C THR A 49 -30.03 25.94 -16.96
N SER A 50 -30.34 26.78 -15.97
CA SER A 50 -29.34 27.40 -15.11
C SER A 50 -28.45 26.37 -14.39
N GLN A 51 -29.00 25.20 -14.02
CA GLN A 51 -28.26 24.14 -13.35
C GLN A 51 -27.30 23.41 -14.31
N GLU A 52 -27.68 23.21 -15.56
CA GLU A 52 -26.84 22.55 -16.57
C GLU A 52 -25.65 23.40 -16.99
N ARG A 53 -25.75 24.74 -16.87
CA ARG A 53 -24.67 25.64 -17.27
C ARG A 53 -23.41 25.47 -16.41
N ASP A 54 -23.54 25.19 -15.12
CA ASP A 54 -22.39 24.99 -14.22
C ASP A 54 -21.88 23.53 -14.20
N GLN A 55 -22.46 22.63 -15.00
CA GLN A 55 -21.99 21.24 -15.10
C GLN A 55 -20.69 21.11 -15.88
N TYR A 56 -19.90 20.09 -15.53
CA TYR A 56 -18.65 19.75 -16.21
C TYR A 56 -18.80 19.57 -17.73
N SER A 57 -19.95 19.07 -18.20
CA SER A 57 -20.26 18.91 -19.63
C SER A 57 -20.30 20.23 -20.39
N ASN A 58 -20.57 21.36 -19.72
CA ASN A 58 -20.63 22.69 -20.29
C ASN A 58 -19.36 23.54 -19.99
N LEU A 59 -18.34 22.97 -19.36
CA LEU A 59 -17.09 23.67 -19.05
C LEU A 59 -15.94 23.21 -19.93
N ILE A 60 -15.11 24.16 -20.38
CA ILE A 60 -13.87 23.92 -21.13
C ILE A 60 -12.73 24.70 -20.48
N LEU A 61 -11.55 24.09 -20.36
CA LEU A 61 -10.39 24.73 -19.74
C LEU A 61 -9.55 25.48 -20.80
N LEU A 62 -9.32 26.77 -20.59
CA LEU A 62 -8.66 27.65 -21.55
C LEU A 62 -7.61 28.54 -20.88
N CYS A 63 -6.62 29.02 -21.64
CA CYS A 63 -5.82 30.17 -21.18
C CYS A 63 -6.62 31.48 -21.39
N PRO A 64 -6.26 32.58 -20.71
CA PRO A 64 -7.01 33.83 -20.78
C PRO A 64 -7.08 34.40 -22.20
N THR A 65 -6.02 34.19 -22.99
CA THR A 65 -5.97 34.60 -24.39
C THR A 65 -7.00 33.86 -25.25
N CYS A 66 -7.07 32.52 -25.12
CA CYS A 66 -8.02 31.72 -25.88
C CYS A 66 -9.46 31.93 -25.41
N HIS A 67 -9.69 32.06 -24.10
CA HIS A 67 -11.00 32.36 -23.55
C HIS A 67 -11.54 33.70 -24.06
N ARG A 68 -10.75 34.77 -23.95
CA ARG A 68 -11.11 36.09 -24.48
C ARG A 68 -11.40 36.07 -25.98
N LYS A 69 -10.64 35.26 -26.75
CA LYS A 69 -10.87 35.10 -28.19
C LYS A 69 -12.25 34.51 -28.48
N ILE A 70 -12.58 33.38 -27.84
CA ILE A 70 -13.84 32.65 -28.01
C ILE A 70 -15.06 33.48 -27.59
N ASP A 71 -14.90 34.35 -26.60
CA ASP A 71 -15.99 35.20 -26.10
C ASP A 71 -16.21 36.47 -26.92
N LYS A 72 -15.16 37.01 -27.55
CA LYS A 72 -15.26 38.27 -28.33
C LYS A 72 -15.46 38.08 -29.82
N GLU A 73 -15.08 36.93 -30.37
CA GLU A 73 -15.27 36.63 -31.79
C GLU A 73 -16.73 36.23 -32.11
N PRO A 74 -17.17 36.37 -33.38
CA PRO A 74 -18.54 36.04 -33.78
C PRO A 74 -18.94 34.60 -33.39
N ILE A 75 -20.17 34.42 -32.91
CA ILE A 75 -20.69 33.12 -32.45
C ILE A 75 -20.61 32.04 -33.54
N ILE A 76 -20.75 32.42 -34.82
CA ILE A 76 -20.66 31.49 -35.95
C ILE A 76 -19.30 30.79 -36.04
N GLU A 77 -18.22 31.43 -35.56
CA GLU A 77 -16.89 30.86 -35.52
C GLU A 77 -16.69 29.92 -34.32
N TRP A 78 -17.52 30.04 -33.29
CA TRP A 78 -17.41 29.33 -32.02
C TRP A 78 -18.78 28.82 -31.55
N THR A 79 -19.33 27.90 -32.32
CA THR A 79 -20.60 27.23 -31.99
C THR A 79 -20.46 26.31 -30.77
N VAL A 80 -21.59 25.96 -30.14
CA VAL A 80 -21.62 25.04 -28.99
C VAL A 80 -21.05 23.68 -29.37
N GLU A 81 -21.40 23.20 -30.56
CA GLU A 81 -20.98 21.92 -31.11
C GLU A 81 -19.45 21.90 -31.31
N LYS A 82 -18.88 22.96 -31.89
CA LYS A 82 -17.45 23.09 -32.11
C LYS A 82 -16.67 23.11 -30.78
N LEU A 83 -17.13 23.86 -29.79
CA LEU A 83 -16.47 23.92 -28.49
C LEU A 83 -16.55 22.60 -27.72
N ARG A 84 -17.69 21.89 -27.80
CA ARG A 84 -17.83 20.54 -27.23
C ARG A 84 -16.90 19.54 -27.92
N GLU A 85 -16.77 19.64 -29.24
CA GLU A 85 -15.86 18.80 -29.99
C GLU A 85 -14.41 19.04 -29.61
N MET A 86 -13.98 20.31 -29.57
CA MET A 86 -12.63 20.67 -29.15
C MET A 86 -12.30 20.21 -27.73
N LYS A 87 -13.26 20.30 -26.80
CA LYS A 87 -13.12 19.75 -25.45
C LYS A 87 -12.88 18.24 -25.52
N ARG A 88 -13.71 17.51 -26.28
CA ARG A 88 -13.60 16.05 -26.43
C ARG A 88 -12.26 15.64 -27.03
N GLU A 89 -11.88 16.24 -28.14
CA GLU A 89 -10.59 16.00 -28.80
C GLU A 89 -9.41 16.28 -27.88
N HIS A 90 -9.46 17.37 -27.11
CA HIS A 90 -8.41 17.70 -26.15
C HIS A 90 -8.29 16.67 -25.03
N GLU A 91 -9.40 16.26 -24.41
CA GLU A 91 -9.39 15.28 -23.33
C GLU A 91 -8.95 13.90 -23.84
N THR A 92 -9.34 13.52 -25.06
CA THR A 92 -8.83 12.32 -25.74
C THR A 92 -7.33 12.43 -25.99
N TRP A 93 -6.84 13.56 -26.48
CA TRP A 93 -5.41 13.79 -26.68
C TRP A 93 -4.62 13.67 -25.37
N ILE A 94 -5.08 14.29 -24.28
CA ILE A 94 -4.45 14.13 -22.95
C ILE A 94 -4.42 12.67 -22.54
N SER A 95 -5.54 11.96 -22.65
CA SER A 95 -5.61 10.53 -22.32
C SER A 95 -4.62 9.71 -23.14
N GLN A 96 -4.46 10.02 -24.43
CA GLN A 96 -3.49 9.36 -25.31
C GLN A 96 -2.05 9.67 -24.89
N GLN A 97 -1.72 10.93 -24.60
CA GLN A 97 -0.36 11.30 -24.16
C GLN A 97 0.01 10.60 -22.85
N LEU A 98 -0.93 10.55 -21.90
CA LEU A 98 -0.72 9.83 -20.63
C LEU A 98 -0.54 8.33 -20.86
N SER A 99 -1.28 7.73 -21.80
CA SER A 99 -1.13 6.31 -22.16
C SER A 99 0.16 5.99 -22.95
N LEU A 100 0.70 6.95 -23.71
CA LEU A 100 1.96 6.77 -24.44
C LEU A 100 3.17 6.90 -23.49
N SER A 101 3.04 7.68 -22.42
CA SER A 101 4.05 7.78 -21.36
C SER A 101 4.10 6.56 -20.42
N SER A 102 3.12 5.65 -20.50
CA SER A 102 3.09 4.39 -19.74
C SER A 102 3.75 3.22 -20.47
N ASN A 103 4.82 3.46 -21.24
CA ASN A 103 5.73 2.41 -21.71
C ASN A 103 6.65 1.89 -20.57
N SER A 104 6.13 1.80 -19.35
CA SER A 104 6.61 0.81 -18.39
C SER A 104 5.74 -0.43 -18.58
N ASN A 105 6.34 -1.62 -18.63
CA ASN A 105 5.57 -2.86 -18.55
C ASN A 105 4.92 -2.91 -17.17
N GLN A 106 3.77 -2.24 -17.02
CA GLN A 106 3.02 -2.19 -15.78
C GLN A 106 2.50 -3.59 -15.53
N ILE A 107 2.95 -4.18 -14.43
CA ILE A 107 2.47 -5.49 -14.01
C ILE A 107 1.10 -5.26 -13.37
N ASP A 108 0.15 -6.10 -13.75
CA ASP A 108 -1.14 -6.20 -13.07
C ASP A 108 -0.90 -6.57 -11.60
N GLY A 109 -1.15 -5.59 -10.71
CA GLY A 109 -0.87 -5.73 -9.29
C GLY A 109 -1.59 -6.93 -8.65
N SER A 110 -2.80 -7.25 -9.10
CA SER A 110 -3.56 -8.39 -8.59
C SER A 110 -2.87 -9.70 -8.94
N ARG A 111 -2.50 -9.88 -10.22
CA ARG A 111 -1.77 -11.08 -10.67
C ARG A 111 -0.42 -11.24 -10.00
N PHE A 112 0.30 -10.13 -9.77
CA PHE A 112 1.56 -10.17 -9.04
C PHE A 112 1.39 -10.65 -7.60
N ILE A 113 0.40 -10.08 -6.88
CA ILE A 113 0.11 -10.45 -5.49
C ILE A 113 -0.30 -11.93 -5.40
N GLU A 114 -1.17 -12.40 -6.30
CA GLU A 114 -1.59 -13.80 -6.36
C GLU A 114 -0.42 -14.75 -6.61
N SER A 115 0.48 -14.39 -7.53
CA SER A 115 1.70 -15.15 -7.81
C SER A 115 2.62 -15.25 -6.59
N ARG A 116 2.85 -14.14 -5.86
CA ARG A 116 3.64 -14.16 -4.61
C ARG A 116 3.00 -15.05 -3.55
N GLN A 117 1.68 -14.99 -3.40
CA GLN A 117 0.97 -15.83 -2.43
C GLN A 117 1.05 -17.31 -2.77
N GLN A 118 1.05 -17.66 -4.05
CA GLN A 118 1.27 -19.03 -4.47
C GLN A 118 2.69 -19.50 -4.12
N GLU A 119 3.70 -18.68 -4.41
CA GLU A 119 5.09 -18.99 -4.06
C GLU A 119 5.27 -19.16 -2.55
N TRP A 120 4.66 -18.31 -1.73
CA TRP A 120 4.68 -18.46 -0.27
C TRP A 120 4.04 -19.78 0.18
N ARG A 121 2.92 -20.19 -0.41
CA ARG A 121 2.29 -21.48 -0.08
C ARG A 121 3.21 -22.66 -0.41
N GLU A 122 3.86 -22.62 -1.57
CA GLU A 122 4.80 -23.66 -2.01
C GLU A 122 6.04 -23.69 -1.11
N PHE A 123 6.62 -22.53 -0.79
CA PHE A 123 7.80 -22.42 0.06
C PHE A 123 7.55 -22.87 1.50
N THR A 124 6.41 -22.49 2.07
CA THR A 124 6.08 -22.80 3.47
C THR A 124 5.68 -24.26 3.67
N GLN A 125 5.29 -24.99 2.63
CA GLN A 125 4.97 -26.43 2.69
C GLN A 125 3.94 -26.77 3.77
N ASN A 126 2.90 -25.94 3.93
CA ASN A 126 1.88 -26.03 5.00
C ASN A 126 2.43 -25.93 6.45
N ARG A 127 3.68 -25.52 6.62
CA ARG A 127 4.28 -25.23 7.93
C ARG A 127 3.80 -23.88 8.43
N ALA A 128 3.93 -23.67 9.74
CA ALA A 128 3.53 -22.42 10.36
C ALA A 128 4.56 -21.31 10.13
N TRP A 129 4.18 -20.29 9.36
CA TRP A 129 4.99 -19.10 9.07
C TRP A 129 4.18 -17.84 9.27
N ILE A 130 4.88 -16.74 9.58
CA ILE A 130 4.35 -15.37 9.53
C ILE A 130 5.09 -14.63 8.42
N ILE A 131 4.37 -13.95 7.56
CA ILE A 131 4.88 -13.25 6.39
C ILE A 131 4.35 -11.82 6.45
N PHE A 132 5.26 -10.85 6.47
CA PHE A 132 4.91 -9.45 6.23
C PHE A 132 5.48 -9.04 4.88
N SER A 133 4.71 -8.33 4.08
CA SER A 133 5.17 -7.80 2.80
C SER A 133 4.66 -6.39 2.57
N LEU A 134 5.44 -5.61 1.81
CA LEU A 134 5.07 -4.31 1.29
C LEU A 134 5.12 -4.37 -0.23
N THR A 135 4.01 -4.06 -0.88
CA THR A 135 3.91 -4.04 -2.34
C THR A 135 3.61 -2.63 -2.84
N PRO A 136 4.38 -2.07 -3.79
CA PRO A 136 4.01 -0.80 -4.43
C PRO A 136 2.61 -0.85 -5.02
N LEU A 137 1.86 0.26 -4.92
CA LEU A 137 0.52 0.36 -5.52
C LEU A 137 0.56 0.38 -7.06
N THR A 138 1.72 0.68 -7.63
CA THR A 138 1.99 0.61 -9.06
C THR A 138 3.24 -0.22 -9.25
N ILE A 139 3.08 -1.37 -9.92
CA ILE A 139 4.15 -2.34 -10.11
C ILE A 139 4.69 -2.20 -11.53
N SER A 140 5.97 -1.92 -11.65
CA SER A 140 6.71 -1.94 -12.92
C SER A 140 7.97 -2.78 -12.77
N ASN A 141 8.41 -3.43 -13.84
CA ASN A 141 9.71 -4.08 -13.87
C ASN A 141 10.82 -3.05 -13.61
N ASP A 142 11.88 -3.49 -12.92
CA ASP A 142 13.12 -2.72 -12.70
C ASP A 142 12.90 -1.32 -12.11
N SER A 143 11.93 -1.23 -11.20
CA SER A 143 11.62 0.01 -10.49
C SER A 143 12.71 0.44 -9.52
N ILE A 144 13.51 -0.53 -9.05
CA ILE A 144 14.65 -0.33 -8.17
C ILE A 144 15.80 -1.26 -8.59
N ASP A 145 17.02 -0.94 -8.14
CA ASP A 145 18.13 -1.90 -8.10
C ASP A 145 18.24 -2.50 -6.68
N PRO A 146 17.71 -3.72 -6.44
CA PRO A 146 17.80 -4.38 -5.14
C PRO A 146 19.22 -4.87 -4.83
N THR A 147 20.11 -4.94 -5.84
CA THR A 147 21.49 -5.40 -5.66
C THR A 147 22.45 -4.29 -5.23
N ALA A 148 21.97 -3.04 -5.23
CA ALA A 148 22.70 -1.89 -4.76
C ALA A 148 23.30 -2.13 -3.34
N PRO A 149 24.56 -1.72 -3.09
CA PRO A 149 25.22 -1.92 -1.79
C PRO A 149 24.42 -1.36 -0.60
N GLU A 150 23.67 -0.28 -0.80
CA GLU A 150 22.79 0.35 0.18
C GLU A 150 21.70 -0.62 0.64
N ILE A 151 20.94 -1.19 -0.29
CA ILE A 151 19.87 -2.16 0.00
C ILE A 151 20.44 -3.40 0.67
N ARG A 152 21.59 -3.88 0.19
CA ARG A 152 22.28 -5.01 0.81
C ARG A 152 22.68 -4.74 2.26
N ARG A 153 23.19 -3.53 2.56
CA ARG A 153 23.52 -3.11 3.93
C ARG A 153 22.27 -3.05 4.81
N LEU A 154 21.17 -2.48 4.30
CA LEU A 154 19.90 -2.41 5.02
C LEU A 154 19.38 -3.81 5.37
N VAL A 155 19.29 -4.71 4.38
CA VAL A 155 18.88 -6.11 4.61
C VAL A 155 19.79 -6.76 5.65
N ASN A 156 21.12 -6.67 5.50
CA ASN A 156 22.10 -7.24 6.43
C ASN A 156 22.05 -6.71 7.88
N SER A 157 21.29 -5.64 8.14
CA SER A 157 21.10 -5.08 9.48
C SER A 157 19.84 -5.57 10.18
N LEU A 158 18.95 -6.26 9.45
CA LEU A 158 17.65 -6.71 9.98
C LEU A 158 17.80 -7.81 11.05
N GLN A 159 16.79 -7.88 11.90
CA GLN A 159 16.66 -8.88 12.96
C GLN A 159 15.26 -9.49 12.86
N TYR A 160 15.13 -10.79 13.14
CA TYR A 160 13.85 -11.50 13.04
C TYR A 160 13.20 -11.76 14.40
N MET A 161 13.87 -11.45 15.51
CA MET A 161 13.30 -11.47 16.85
C MET A 161 14.21 -10.74 17.84
N ASP A 162 13.66 -9.76 18.56
CA ASP A 162 14.30 -9.17 19.74
C ASP A 162 13.70 -9.78 21.01
N CYS A 163 14.44 -10.68 21.66
CA CYS A 163 14.13 -11.08 23.02
C CYS A 163 15.40 -11.06 23.86
N GLU A 164 15.26 -10.66 25.13
CA GLU A 164 16.34 -10.59 26.12
C GLU A 164 17.18 -11.89 26.22
N LYS A 165 16.62 -13.04 25.81
CA LYS A 165 17.30 -14.35 25.83
C LYS A 165 17.98 -14.75 24.51
N TYR A 166 17.59 -14.16 23.39
CA TYR A 166 18.08 -14.54 22.06
C TYR A 166 18.09 -13.31 21.16
N GLN A 167 19.26 -12.68 20.99
CA GLN A 167 19.50 -11.73 19.89
C GLN A 167 19.56 -12.53 18.58
N ALA A 168 18.47 -12.49 17.83
CA ALA A 168 18.27 -13.35 16.67
C ALA A 168 18.50 -12.52 15.39
N SER A 169 19.78 -12.27 15.09
CA SER A 169 20.21 -11.53 13.91
C SER A 169 20.21 -12.41 12.67
N ILE A 170 19.97 -11.79 11.50
CA ILE A 170 20.10 -12.51 10.24
C ILE A 170 21.57 -12.81 9.93
N GLN A 171 21.81 -13.89 9.20
CA GLN A 171 23.14 -14.29 8.79
C GLN A 171 23.52 -13.64 7.46
N LYS A 172 24.47 -12.70 7.51
CA LYS A 172 24.88 -11.86 6.37
C LYS A 172 25.43 -12.65 5.18
N ASN A 173 26.02 -13.83 5.43
CA ASN A 173 26.58 -14.71 4.39
C ASN A 173 25.52 -15.42 3.55
N TYR A 174 24.24 -15.36 3.91
CA TYR A 174 23.13 -15.91 3.13
C TYR A 174 22.49 -14.89 2.17
N THR A 175 22.95 -13.64 2.20
CA THR A 175 22.51 -12.59 1.28
C THR A 175 23.13 -12.77 -0.10
N ARG A 176 22.28 -13.06 -1.10
CA ARG A 176 22.63 -13.31 -2.50
C ARG A 176 21.57 -12.70 -3.42
N SER A 177 21.84 -12.67 -4.73
CA SER A 177 20.83 -12.32 -5.74
C SER A 177 20.13 -13.59 -6.27
N ASN A 178 18.89 -13.43 -6.71
CA ASN A 178 18.12 -14.45 -7.44
C ASN A 178 17.37 -13.79 -8.63
N GLU A 179 16.51 -14.55 -9.30
CA GLU A 179 15.68 -14.09 -10.42
C GLU A 179 14.69 -12.96 -10.06
N HIS A 180 14.42 -12.76 -8.77
CA HIS A 180 13.46 -11.77 -8.29
C HIS A 180 14.12 -10.52 -7.69
N GLY A 181 15.39 -10.59 -7.26
CA GLY A 181 16.15 -9.46 -6.72
C GLY A 181 17.19 -9.91 -5.70
N LEU A 182 17.20 -9.25 -4.54
CA LEU A 182 18.09 -9.58 -3.42
C LEU A 182 17.36 -10.43 -2.39
N ILE A 183 17.95 -11.55 -2.01
CA ILE A 183 17.38 -12.50 -1.03
C ILE A 183 18.39 -12.81 0.08
N ASN A 184 17.92 -12.81 1.34
CA ASN A 184 18.59 -13.45 2.46
C ASN A 184 17.67 -14.54 3.01
N GLU A 185 18.12 -15.78 2.93
CA GLU A 185 17.30 -16.94 3.28
C GLU A 185 18.10 -17.93 4.10
N TYR A 186 17.51 -18.36 5.21
CA TYR A 186 18.03 -19.41 6.06
C TYR A 186 16.92 -20.42 6.33
N GLN A 187 17.02 -21.61 5.73
CA GLN A 187 16.07 -22.70 5.91
C GLN A 187 16.84 -23.99 6.18
N VAL A 188 16.93 -24.38 7.45
CA VAL A 188 17.69 -25.57 7.88
C VAL A 188 16.80 -26.51 8.68
N GLY A 189 15.58 -26.08 9.07
CA GLY A 189 14.72 -26.87 9.95
C GLY A 189 15.37 -27.12 11.32
N SER A 190 16.33 -26.28 11.70
CA SER A 190 17.09 -26.42 12.94
C SER A 190 16.22 -26.11 14.16
N LYS A 191 16.44 -26.83 15.26
CA LYS A 191 15.82 -26.51 16.56
C LYS A 191 16.40 -25.25 17.20
N SER A 192 17.60 -24.82 16.81
CA SER A 192 18.31 -23.72 17.49
C SER A 192 17.80 -22.33 17.11
N ARG A 193 17.47 -22.09 15.84
CA ARG A 193 17.03 -20.79 15.30
C ARG A 193 15.88 -20.97 14.32
N PRO A 194 14.92 -20.02 14.25
CA PRO A 194 13.83 -20.13 13.29
C PRO A 194 14.37 -20.03 11.86
N ASP A 195 13.66 -20.68 10.95
CA ASP A 195 13.85 -20.46 9.51
C ASP A 195 13.33 -19.06 9.16
N TYR A 196 13.95 -18.38 8.19
CA TYR A 196 13.50 -17.08 7.72
C TYR A 196 13.87 -16.84 6.26
N ARG A 197 13.13 -15.95 5.59
CA ARG A 197 13.43 -15.45 4.25
C ARG A 197 13.11 -13.95 4.19
N ILE A 198 14.01 -13.17 3.62
CA ILE A 198 13.82 -11.75 3.33
C ILE A 198 14.13 -11.55 1.85
N GLN A 199 13.22 -10.94 1.10
CA GLN A 199 13.43 -10.67 -0.32
C GLN A 199 13.04 -9.23 -0.66
N ILE A 200 13.92 -8.54 -1.40
CA ILE A 200 13.68 -7.23 -1.99
C ILE A 200 13.71 -7.40 -3.51
N SER A 201 12.58 -7.15 -4.16
CA SER A 201 12.37 -7.48 -5.57
C SER A 201 12.64 -6.30 -6.50
N TRP A 202 13.00 -6.55 -7.76
CA TRP A 202 13.25 -5.51 -8.79
C TRP A 202 12.10 -4.51 -8.95
N ASN A 203 10.87 -4.94 -8.72
CA ASN A 203 9.69 -4.11 -8.84
C ASN A 203 9.34 -3.32 -7.56
N GLY A 204 10.18 -3.40 -6.53
CA GLY A 204 10.00 -2.73 -5.25
C GLY A 204 9.18 -3.49 -4.21
N HIS A 205 8.65 -4.67 -4.54
CA HIS A 205 8.03 -5.54 -3.54
C HIS A 205 9.09 -6.03 -2.55
N CYS A 206 8.79 -5.96 -1.26
CA CYS A 206 9.61 -6.58 -0.24
C CYS A 206 8.80 -7.48 0.69
N GLU A 207 9.43 -8.55 1.15
CA GLU A 207 8.82 -9.54 2.03
C GLU A 207 9.81 -9.98 3.12
N PHE A 208 9.26 -10.29 4.28
CA PHE A 208 9.98 -10.84 5.43
C PHE A 208 9.13 -11.97 6.00
N MET A 209 9.62 -13.20 5.86
CA MET A 209 9.00 -14.44 6.29
C MET A 209 9.78 -15.03 7.46
N VAL A 210 9.08 -15.48 8.50
CA VAL A 210 9.68 -16.16 9.65
C VAL A 210 8.90 -17.43 9.98
N GLY A 211 9.60 -18.56 10.08
CA GLY A 211 9.05 -19.84 10.46
C GLY A 211 8.85 -19.92 11.97
N ILE A 212 7.61 -20.15 12.40
CA ILE A 212 7.21 -20.08 13.82
C ILE A 212 6.95 -21.45 14.46
N GLU A 213 7.13 -22.55 13.73
CA GLU A 213 6.82 -23.90 14.22
C GLU A 213 7.46 -24.25 15.57
N LYS A 214 8.69 -23.80 15.81
CA LYS A 214 9.39 -24.07 17.07
C LYS A 214 8.77 -23.37 18.29
N TYR A 215 7.98 -22.31 18.06
CA TYR A 215 7.28 -21.54 19.10
C TYR A 215 5.86 -22.04 19.35
N ILE A 216 5.37 -22.96 18.52
CA ILE A 216 4.07 -23.60 18.72
C ILE A 216 4.25 -24.78 19.68
N ASN A 217 3.51 -24.76 20.78
CA ASN A 217 3.51 -25.86 21.72
C ASN A 217 2.93 -27.13 21.06
N LYS A 218 3.72 -28.20 21.04
CA LYS A 218 3.37 -29.46 20.36
C LYS A 218 2.16 -30.17 20.96
N ARG A 219 1.90 -30.00 22.26
CA ARG A 219 0.83 -30.73 22.97
C ARG A 219 -0.54 -30.12 22.74
N ASN A 220 -0.67 -28.81 22.88
CA ASN A 220 -1.95 -28.09 22.80
C ASN A 220 -2.06 -27.19 21.55
N LYS A 221 -1.06 -27.19 20.66
CA LYS A 221 -1.02 -26.39 19.43
C LYS A 221 -1.19 -24.88 19.68
N SER A 222 -0.73 -24.38 20.82
CA SER A 222 -0.83 -22.96 21.18
C SER A 222 0.43 -22.17 20.85
N LEU A 223 0.26 -20.94 20.35
CA LEU A 223 1.29 -19.92 20.25
C LEU A 223 1.12 -18.88 21.37
N LEU A 224 2.21 -18.40 21.99
CA LEU A 224 2.15 -17.33 23.00
C LEU A 224 1.91 -15.97 22.33
N TYR A 225 0.96 -15.20 22.86
CA TYR A 225 0.67 -13.84 22.38
C TYR A 225 1.92 -12.94 22.35
N ARG A 226 2.74 -12.97 23.39
CA ARG A 226 3.98 -12.18 23.42
C ARG A 226 4.93 -12.51 22.26
N ASP A 227 5.10 -13.80 21.97
CA ASP A 227 6.03 -14.22 20.90
C ASP A 227 5.42 -13.87 19.54
N PHE A 228 4.11 -14.03 19.40
CA PHE A 228 3.31 -13.60 18.25
C PHE A 228 3.50 -12.10 17.93
N VAL A 229 3.35 -11.21 18.91
CA VAL A 229 3.52 -9.75 18.70
C VAL A 229 4.97 -9.39 18.35
N LYS A 230 5.95 -10.06 18.94
CA LYS A 230 7.37 -9.81 18.63
C LYS A 230 7.75 -10.14 17.19
N PHE A 231 7.15 -11.17 16.59
CA PHE A 231 7.33 -11.42 15.16
C PHE A 231 6.81 -10.24 14.33
N PHE A 232 5.59 -9.78 14.62
CA PHE A 232 4.97 -8.66 13.91
C PHE A 232 5.82 -7.39 14.05
N GLU A 233 6.26 -7.07 15.26
CA GLU A 233 7.13 -5.92 15.55
C GLU A 233 8.42 -5.98 14.73
N SER A 234 9.12 -7.12 14.73
CA SER A 234 10.37 -7.28 13.98
C SER A 234 10.19 -7.17 12.47
N GLN A 235 9.11 -7.74 11.93
CA GLN A 235 8.85 -7.77 10.49
C GLN A 235 8.37 -6.41 9.98
N ILE A 236 7.43 -5.77 10.70
CA ILE A 236 6.93 -4.43 10.39
C ILE A 236 8.07 -3.42 10.49
N GLY A 237 8.77 -3.39 11.62
CA GLY A 237 9.90 -2.48 11.84
C GLY A 237 11.02 -2.69 10.82
N GLY A 238 11.36 -3.95 10.53
CA GLY A 238 12.41 -4.30 9.58
C GLY A 238 12.11 -3.88 8.14
N LEU A 239 10.94 -4.24 7.60
CA LEU A 239 10.60 -3.84 6.23
C LEU A 239 10.34 -2.33 6.11
N LYS A 240 9.77 -1.69 7.14
CA LYS A 240 9.63 -0.23 7.14
C LYS A 240 10.97 0.48 7.21
N TYR A 241 11.96 -0.06 7.91
CA TYR A 241 13.31 0.48 7.89
C TYR A 241 13.91 0.43 6.48
N VAL A 242 13.81 -0.72 5.79
CA VAL A 242 14.27 -0.84 4.39
C VAL A 242 13.51 0.11 3.47
N TRP A 243 12.19 0.20 3.60
CA TRP A 243 11.36 1.12 2.82
C TRP A 243 11.77 2.59 3.05
N ASN A 244 11.92 2.98 4.32
CA ASN A 244 12.24 4.34 4.71
C ASN A 244 13.56 4.81 4.13
N GLN A 245 14.58 3.96 4.21
CA GLN A 245 15.95 4.29 3.83
C GLN A 245 16.27 4.01 2.35
N GLY A 246 15.61 3.03 1.73
CA GLY A 246 16.05 2.46 0.46
C GLY A 246 15.03 2.51 -0.68
N LEU A 247 13.73 2.67 -0.42
CA LEU A 247 12.70 2.54 -1.46
C LEU A 247 11.95 3.87 -1.73
N PRO A 248 11.64 4.20 -2.99
CA PRO A 248 11.13 5.51 -3.39
C PRO A 248 9.60 5.68 -3.21
N TYR A 249 8.88 4.65 -2.76
CA TYR A 249 7.42 4.65 -2.74
C TYR A 249 6.84 5.50 -1.60
N LYS A 250 5.79 6.28 -1.86
CA LYS A 250 5.08 7.06 -0.82
C LYS A 250 4.07 6.22 -0.02
N SER A 251 3.42 5.28 -0.70
CA SER A 251 2.41 4.38 -0.12
C SER A 251 2.59 2.99 -0.72
N MET A 252 2.34 1.97 0.09
CA MET A 252 2.46 0.56 -0.29
C MET A 252 1.30 -0.22 0.33
N LEU A 253 0.91 -1.32 -0.32
CA LEU A 253 0.01 -2.31 0.27
C LEU A 253 0.82 -3.17 1.24
N ALA A 254 0.56 -2.99 2.53
CA ALA A 254 1.07 -3.88 3.57
C ALA A 254 0.17 -5.10 3.69
N THR A 255 0.76 -6.30 3.63
CA THR A 255 0.06 -7.57 3.79
C THR A 255 0.75 -8.39 4.86
N MET A 256 0.00 -8.78 5.88
CA MET A 256 0.41 -9.77 6.87
C MET A 256 -0.34 -11.06 6.60
N THR A 257 0.40 -12.16 6.49
CA THR A 257 -0.13 -13.50 6.21
C THR A 257 0.45 -14.49 7.21
N MET A 258 -0.38 -15.39 7.74
CA MET A 258 0.07 -16.57 8.46
C MET A 258 -0.34 -17.82 7.69
N THR A 259 0.59 -18.75 7.51
CA THR A 259 0.34 -20.06 6.88
C THR A 259 0.35 -21.17 7.92
N GLY A 260 -0.20 -22.35 7.59
CA GLY A 260 -0.21 -23.50 8.48
C GLY A 260 -0.99 -23.25 9.77
N THR A 261 -2.00 -22.38 9.74
CA THR A 261 -2.70 -21.89 10.94
C THR A 261 -3.76 -22.84 11.49
N LYS A 262 -4.17 -23.84 10.72
CA LYS A 262 -5.27 -24.72 11.09
C LYS A 262 -4.99 -25.45 12.39
N LYS A 263 -5.95 -25.39 13.32
CA LYS A 263 -5.88 -25.91 14.68
C LYS A 263 -4.87 -25.20 15.61
N ILE A 264 -4.19 -24.15 15.16
CA ILE A 264 -3.38 -23.31 16.06
C ILE A 264 -4.34 -22.46 16.90
N SER A 265 -4.07 -22.38 18.20
CA SER A 265 -4.71 -21.41 19.11
C SER A 265 -3.70 -20.38 19.61
N LEU A 266 -4.19 -19.26 20.14
CA LEU A 266 -3.36 -18.26 20.81
C LEU A 266 -3.52 -18.39 22.33
N LEU A 267 -2.43 -18.18 23.07
CA LEU A 267 -2.44 -18.15 24.54
C LEU A 267 -2.09 -16.73 25.00
N SER A 268 -2.95 -16.11 25.81
CA SER A 268 -2.84 -14.68 26.17
C SER A 268 -1.57 -14.35 26.98
N GLY A 269 -1.02 -15.32 27.70
CA GLY A 269 0.20 -15.15 28.48
C GLY A 269 0.75 -16.45 29.05
N ASN A 270 1.82 -16.38 29.82
CA ASN A 270 2.23 -17.50 30.67
C ASN A 270 1.22 -17.69 31.80
N ARG A 271 1.10 -18.90 32.35
CA ARG A 271 0.28 -19.17 33.55
C ARG A 271 0.79 -18.28 34.70
N ASP A 272 0.13 -17.15 34.87
CA ASP A 272 0.32 -16.25 35.99
C ASP A 272 -0.52 -16.78 37.15
N PRO A 273 0.01 -16.91 38.37
CA PRO A 273 -0.75 -17.35 39.53
C PRO A 273 -2.00 -16.49 39.80
N ILE A 274 -2.00 -15.22 39.38
CA ILE A 274 -3.02 -14.24 39.74
C ILE A 274 -4.14 -14.16 38.69
N PHE A 275 -3.81 -14.20 37.40
CA PHE A 275 -4.78 -13.96 36.31
C PHE A 275 -5.04 -15.18 35.42
N GLY A 276 -4.31 -16.28 35.60
CA GLY A 276 -4.36 -17.40 34.65
C GLY A 276 -3.86 -17.02 33.24
N ALA A 277 -3.87 -17.99 32.33
CA ALA A 277 -3.61 -17.75 30.92
C ALA A 277 -4.87 -18.15 30.14
N GLU A 278 -5.42 -17.21 29.38
CA GLU A 278 -6.61 -17.46 28.57
C GLU A 278 -6.24 -18.18 27.27
N HIS A 279 -7.06 -19.14 26.90
CA HIS A 279 -6.90 -19.92 25.68
C HIS A 279 -7.88 -19.43 24.62
N GLY A 280 -7.34 -18.95 23.50
CA GLY A 280 -8.13 -18.57 22.34
C GLY A 280 -8.70 -19.79 21.62
N TYR A 281 -9.58 -19.53 20.67
CA TYR A 281 -10.18 -20.56 19.82
C TYR A 281 -9.19 -21.03 18.75
N PRO A 282 -9.19 -22.34 18.41
CA PRO A 282 -8.39 -22.85 17.31
C PRO A 282 -8.91 -22.34 15.97
N VAL A 283 -7.99 -21.88 15.13
CA VAL A 283 -8.29 -21.37 13.79
C VAL A 283 -8.71 -22.51 12.86
N GLN A 284 -9.71 -22.27 12.01
CA GLN A 284 -10.22 -23.27 11.05
C GLN A 284 -9.52 -23.23 9.69
N SER A 285 -9.10 -22.03 9.26
CA SER A 285 -8.39 -21.80 8.00
C SER A 285 -6.91 -22.17 8.09
N ASP A 286 -6.33 -22.65 6.99
CA ASP A 286 -4.89 -22.88 6.87
C ASP A 286 -4.09 -21.59 6.65
N ILE A 287 -4.79 -20.52 6.24
CA ILE A 287 -4.21 -19.20 6.01
C ILE A 287 -5.05 -18.14 6.73
N LEU A 288 -4.37 -17.25 7.43
CA LEU A 288 -4.94 -15.99 7.95
C LEU A 288 -4.25 -14.83 7.26
N GLU A 289 -5.00 -13.80 6.90
CA GLU A 289 -4.46 -12.68 6.14
C GLU A 289 -5.19 -11.37 6.44
N TYR A 290 -4.42 -10.30 6.57
CA TYR A 290 -4.92 -8.93 6.61
C TYR A 290 -4.07 -8.03 5.73
N ARG A 291 -4.73 -7.14 4.98
CA ARG A 291 -4.08 -6.19 4.08
C ARG A 291 -4.57 -4.77 4.33
N GLN A 292 -3.66 -3.81 4.26
CA GLN A 292 -3.98 -2.38 4.35
C GLN A 292 -3.00 -1.55 3.54
N VAL A 293 -3.50 -0.53 2.84
CA VAL A 293 -2.64 0.50 2.25
C VAL A 293 -2.12 1.39 3.38
N ILE A 294 -0.79 1.51 3.45
CA ILE A 294 -0.10 2.31 4.44
C ILE A 294 0.78 3.36 3.76
N ASN A 295 1.06 4.45 4.46
CA ASN A 295 1.97 5.50 4.01
C ASN A 295 3.33 5.37 4.69
N LYS A 296 4.35 5.87 4.01
CA LYS A 296 5.73 5.87 4.50
C LYS A 296 5.88 6.53 5.88
N ASN A 297 5.06 7.54 6.14
CA ASN A 297 5.06 8.33 7.38
C ASN A 297 4.17 7.77 8.49
N ASP A 298 3.41 6.70 8.24
CA ASP A 298 2.62 6.07 9.31
C ASP A 298 3.59 5.62 10.42
N ASP A 299 3.19 5.65 11.68
CA ASP A 299 4.09 5.24 12.77
C ASP A 299 4.11 3.71 12.93
N ASN A 300 5.20 3.15 13.44
CA ASN A 300 5.36 1.70 13.55
C ASN A 300 4.46 1.08 14.63
N GLU A 301 4.20 1.80 15.72
CA GLU A 301 3.40 1.29 16.85
C GLU A 301 1.92 1.17 16.47
N SER A 302 1.33 2.17 15.84
CA SER A 302 -0.04 2.13 15.34
C SER A 302 -0.25 1.02 14.32
N LEU A 303 0.75 0.78 13.46
CA LEU A 303 0.69 -0.35 12.52
C LEU A 303 0.78 -1.68 13.27
N LEU A 304 1.71 -1.81 14.21
CA LEU A 304 1.85 -3.02 15.03
C LEU A 304 0.55 -3.33 15.79
N GLU A 305 -0.04 -2.33 16.44
CA GLU A 305 -1.32 -2.44 17.14
C GLU A 305 -2.43 -2.89 16.18
N LEU A 306 -2.57 -2.22 15.04
CA LEU A 306 -3.60 -2.50 14.04
C LEU A 306 -3.53 -3.94 13.52
N PHE A 307 -2.33 -4.37 13.07
CA PHE A 307 -2.14 -5.73 12.57
C PHE A 307 -2.33 -6.75 13.69
N THR A 308 -1.80 -6.49 14.89
CA THR A 308 -1.97 -7.39 16.04
C THR A 308 -3.43 -7.57 16.40
N ARG A 309 -4.18 -6.46 16.55
CA ARG A 309 -5.61 -6.48 16.88
C ARG A 309 -6.42 -7.27 15.85
N ARG A 310 -6.13 -7.11 14.56
CA ARG A 310 -6.81 -7.87 13.51
C ARG A 310 -6.56 -9.37 13.61
N PHE A 311 -5.33 -9.76 13.94
CA PHE A 311 -4.99 -11.18 14.01
C PHE A 311 -5.44 -11.86 15.30
N VAL A 312 -5.37 -11.20 16.46
CA VAL A 312 -5.87 -11.80 17.71
C VAL A 312 -7.38 -12.09 17.65
N ASN A 313 -8.14 -11.28 16.89
CA ASN A 313 -9.55 -11.53 16.62
C ASN A 313 -9.81 -12.88 15.93
N TYR A 314 -8.90 -13.37 15.08
CA TYR A 314 -9.03 -14.71 14.48
C TYR A 314 -8.97 -15.85 15.50
N PHE A 315 -8.42 -15.58 16.69
CA PHE A 315 -8.36 -16.50 17.81
C PHE A 315 -9.45 -16.23 18.86
N GLY A 316 -10.40 -15.32 18.56
CA GLY A 316 -11.50 -14.91 19.45
C GLY A 316 -11.05 -14.18 20.71
N PHE A 317 -10.00 -13.40 20.56
CA PHE A 317 -9.58 -12.41 21.53
C PHE A 317 -9.95 -10.99 21.07
N ASP A 318 -10.10 -10.09 22.02
CA ASP A 318 -10.17 -8.65 21.83
C ASP A 318 -8.95 -7.99 22.48
N ASN A 319 -8.53 -6.87 21.90
CA ASN A 319 -7.42 -6.05 22.38
C ASN A 319 -7.86 -4.58 22.32
N SER A 320 -8.96 -4.28 23.02
CA SER A 320 -9.62 -2.96 23.04
C SER A 320 -9.05 -2.01 24.10
N GLU A 321 -8.27 -2.53 25.05
CA GLU A 321 -7.48 -1.72 26.00
C GLU A 321 -6.19 -1.17 25.35
N SER A 322 -5.43 -0.35 26.08
CA SER A 322 -4.17 0.19 25.56
C SER A 322 -3.23 -0.93 25.11
N PHE A 323 -2.54 -0.77 23.98
CA PHE A 323 -1.72 -1.85 23.42
C PHE A 323 -0.51 -2.22 24.29
N ARG A 324 0.06 -1.22 24.97
CA ARG A 324 1.14 -1.36 25.95
C ARG A 324 0.71 -0.79 27.30
N ASP A 325 1.32 -1.29 28.37
CA ASP A 325 1.26 -0.72 29.71
C ASP A 325 2.23 0.48 29.86
N GLU A 326 2.18 1.13 31.02
CA GLU A 326 3.06 2.26 31.39
C GLU A 326 4.55 1.92 31.36
N ASN A 327 4.92 0.64 31.40
CA ASN A 327 6.29 0.15 31.33
C ASN A 327 6.70 -0.28 29.91
N GLY A 328 5.83 -0.05 28.91
CA GLY A 328 6.08 -0.40 27.50
C GLY A 328 5.89 -1.88 27.17
N LYS A 329 5.34 -2.69 28.09
CA LYS A 329 5.08 -4.11 27.86
C LYS A 329 3.70 -4.31 27.22
N PHE A 330 3.58 -5.28 26.33
CA PHE A 330 2.31 -5.59 25.67
C PHE A 330 1.25 -6.03 26.68
N ASN A 331 0.09 -5.39 26.63
CA ASN A 331 -1.08 -5.81 27.38
C ASN A 331 -1.62 -7.13 26.82
N ARG A 332 -2.10 -8.00 27.73
CA ARG A 332 -2.62 -9.31 27.33
C ARG A 332 -3.98 -9.12 26.66
N PRO A 333 -4.26 -9.83 25.56
CA PRO A 333 -5.57 -9.81 24.97
C PRO A 333 -6.59 -10.49 25.90
N ILE A 334 -7.82 -9.97 25.90
CA ILE A 334 -8.93 -10.46 26.71
C ILE A 334 -9.85 -11.27 25.81
N ARG A 335 -10.35 -12.41 26.29
CA ARG A 335 -11.27 -13.23 25.49
C ARG A 335 -12.59 -12.48 25.30
N PHE A 336 -13.22 -12.59 24.13
CA PHE A 336 -14.59 -12.07 23.98
C PHE A 336 -15.48 -12.69 25.05
N VAL A 337 -15.99 -11.84 25.95
CA VAL A 337 -17.06 -12.20 26.89
C VAL A 337 -18.35 -11.83 26.18
N ASN A 338 -19.23 -12.81 25.96
CA ASN A 338 -20.56 -12.57 25.39
C ASN A 338 -21.42 -11.75 26.36
#